data_AF-A0A0F9TSM0-F1
#
_entry.id   AF-A0A0F9TSM0-F1
#
_cell.length_a   1.000
_cell.length_b   1.000
_cell.length_c   1.000
_cell.angle_alpha   90.00
_cell.angle_beta   90.00
_cell.angle_gamma   90.00
#
_symmetry.space_group_name_H-M   'P 1'
#
loop_
_entity.id
_entity.type
_entity.pdbx_description
1 polymer ?
#
loop_
_entity_poly.entity_id
_entity_poly.type
_entity_poly.pdbx_seq_one_letter_code
_entity_poly.pdbx_strand_id
1 'polypeptide(L)' 'MNDVENRFTYYETTREGAARKEDITDKFIELAEDLNRLMPDCREKSIMMTKLEEAKMWATSAISRNLVTR' A
#
# COMPACT_ATOMS: atom_id res chain seq x y z
N MET A 1 -25.57 -2.07 3.96
CA MET A 1 -24.42 -1.16 3.94
C MET A 1 -24.17 -0.76 2.51
N ASN A 2 -24.18 0.55 2.20
CA ASN A 2 -23.92 1.06 0.86
C ASN A 2 -22.40 1.12 0.58
N ASP A 3 -21.98 1.18 -0.68
CA ASP A 3 -20.57 1.26 -1.10
C ASP A 3 -19.82 2.42 -0.40
N VAL A 4 -20.51 3.56 -0.23
CA VAL A 4 -19.96 4.72 0.48
C VAL A 4 -19.63 4.37 1.94
N GLU A 5 -20.56 3.76 2.68
CA GLU A 5 -20.31 3.37 4.08
C GLU A 5 -19.15 2.36 4.16
N ASN A 6 -19.11 1.39 3.25
CA ASN A 6 -18.04 0.39 3.20
C ASN A 6 -16.64 1.00 2.96
N ARG A 7 -16.56 2.13 2.25
CA ARG A 7 -15.29 2.85 2.04
C ARG A 7 -14.78 3.57 3.29
N PHE A 8 -15.67 3.92 4.22
CA PHE A 8 -15.35 4.68 5.44
C PHE A 8 -15.37 3.83 6.72
N THR A 9 -15.80 2.57 6.65
CA THR A 9 -15.77 1.67 7.80
C THR A 9 -14.35 1.25 8.13
N TYR A 10 -13.98 1.43 9.39
CA TYR A 10 -12.78 0.84 9.96
C TYR A 10 -13.02 -0.64 10.23
N TYR A 11 -12.14 -1.47 9.70
CA TYR A 11 -12.16 -2.90 9.94
C TYR A 11 -10.84 -3.34 10.54
N GLU A 12 -10.91 -4.09 11.64
CA GLU A 12 -9.73 -4.73 12.21
C GLU A 12 -9.24 -5.83 11.25
N THR A 13 -7.96 -5.75 10.88
CA THR A 13 -7.38 -6.70 9.93
C THR A 13 -7.08 -8.01 10.63
N THR A 14 -7.44 -9.13 10.01
CA THR A 14 -7.06 -10.48 10.49
C THR A 14 -5.55 -10.63 10.59
N ARG A 15 -5.06 -11.60 11.37
CA ARG A 15 -3.63 -11.93 11.45
C ARG A 15 -3.02 -12.24 10.07
N GLU A 16 -3.76 -12.93 9.22
CA GLU A 16 -3.36 -13.20 7.83
C GLU A 16 -3.28 -11.91 7.00
N GLY A 17 -4.27 -11.03 7.11
CA GLY A 17 -4.24 -9.74 6.44
C GLY A 17 -3.08 -8.85 6.92
N ALA A 18 -2.73 -8.90 8.21
CA ALA A 18 -1.58 -8.18 8.75
C ALA A 18 -0.27 -8.67 8.12
N ALA A 19 -0.05 -9.99 8.09
CA ALA A 19 1.14 -10.59 7.47
C ALA A 19 1.26 -10.25 5.97
N ARG A 20 0.14 -10.27 5.22
CA ARG A 20 0.15 -9.87 3.81
C ARG A 20 0.44 -8.39 3.60
N LYS A 21 -0.01 -7.51 4.51
CA LYS A 21 0.29 -6.07 4.44
C LYS A 21 1.77 -5.80 4.71
N GLU A 22 2.38 -6.56 5.61
CA GLU A 22 3.82 -6.52 5.90
C GLU A 22 4.63 -6.93 4.67
N ASP A 23 4.39 -8.13 4.11
CA ASP A 23 5.10 -8.59 2.90
C ASP A 23 4.95 -7.64 1.70
N ILE A 24 3.76 -7.08 1.48
CA ILE A 24 3.58 -6.04 0.43
C ILE A 24 4.38 -4.79 0.78
N THR A 25 4.36 -4.34 2.03
CA THR A 25 5.09 -3.12 2.42
C THR A 25 6.59 -3.29 2.20
N ASP A 26 7.15 -4.43 2.57
CA ASP A 26 8.57 -4.73 2.40
C ASP A 26 8.98 -4.70 0.91
N LYS A 27 8.19 -5.32 0.03
CA LYS A 27 8.46 -5.30 -1.42
C LYS A 27 8.43 -3.90 -2.02
N PHE A 28 7.51 -3.04 -1.56
CA PHE A 28 7.44 -1.66 -2.03
C PHE A 28 8.63 -0.83 -1.51
N ILE A 29 9.10 -1.07 -0.28
CA ILE A 29 10.29 -0.42 0.28
C ILE A 29 11.53 -0.85 -0.51
N GLU A 30 11.73 -2.15 -0.72
CA GLU A 30 12.87 -2.68 -1.48
C GLU A 30 12.95 -2.06 -2.87
N LEU A 31 11.83 -2.03 -3.60
CA LEU A 31 11.76 -1.41 -4.92
C LEU A 31 12.01 0.11 -4.86
N ALA A 32 11.48 0.80 -3.84
CA ALA A 32 11.70 2.24 -3.67
C ALA A 32 13.18 2.55 -3.43
N GLU A 33 13.86 1.77 -2.59
CA GLU A 33 15.29 1.92 -2.31
C GLU A 33 16.13 1.69 -3.57
N ASP A 34 15.84 0.65 -4.35
CA ASP A 34 16.52 0.37 -5.60
C ASP A 34 16.34 1.50 -6.62
N LEU A 35 15.10 1.95 -6.83
CA LEU A 35 14.83 3.06 -7.75
C LEU A 35 15.45 4.37 -7.26
N ASN A 36 15.44 4.63 -5.95
CA ASN A 36 16.08 5.80 -5.36
C ASN A 36 17.58 5.86 -5.68
N ARG A 37 18.24 4.70 -5.60
CA ARG A 37 19.68 4.55 -5.87
C ARG A 37 20.02 4.61 -7.36
N LEU A 38 19.15 4.07 -8.21
CA LEU A 38 19.40 3.97 -9.65
C LEU A 38 19.04 5.25 -10.43
N MET A 39 18.11 6.05 -9.92
CA MET A 39 17.65 7.26 -10.60
C MET A 39 18.39 8.52 -10.14
N PRO A 40 18.74 9.44 -11.06
CA PRO A 40 19.25 10.76 -10.68
C PRO A 40 18.17 11.58 -9.98
N ASP A 41 18.59 12.56 -9.18
CA ASP A 41 17.66 13.49 -8.54
C ASP A 41 17.04 14.43 -9.57
N CYS A 42 15.80 14.14 -9.94
CA CYS A 42 15.02 14.87 -10.92
C CYS A 42 13.52 14.83 -10.61
N ARG A 43 12.72 15.57 -11.39
CA ARG A 43 11.26 15.64 -11.23
C ARG A 43 10.60 14.27 -11.42
N GLU A 44 11.09 13.49 -12.38
CA GLU A 44 10.58 12.16 -12.70
C GLU A 44 10.76 11.20 -11.52
N LYS A 45 11.90 11.26 -10.82
CA LYS A 45 12.15 10.50 -9.60
C LYS A 45 11.13 10.85 -8.52
N SER A 46 10.88 12.13 -8.27
CA SER A 46 9.87 12.56 -7.29
C SER A 46 8.47 12.07 -7.64
N ILE A 47 8.07 12.18 -8.92
CA ILE A 47 6.76 11.68 -9.39
C ILE A 47 6.67 10.16 -9.23
N MET A 48 7.73 9.42 -9.58
CA MET A 48 7.79 7.98 -9.42
C MET A 48 7.60 7.58 -7.96
N MET A 49 8.32 8.22 -7.02
CA MET A 49 8.18 7.93 -5.58
C MET A 49 6.73 8.15 -5.10
N THR A 50 6.11 9.28 -5.46
CA THR A 50 4.71 9.54 -5.11
C THR A 50 3.76 8.47 -5.68
N LYS A 51 4.01 8.00 -6.91
CA LYS A 51 3.18 6.95 -7.53
C LYS A 51 3.37 5.58 -6.89
N LEU A 52 4.59 5.29 -6.45
CA LEU A 52 4.90 4.05 -5.75
C LEU A 52 4.22 4.01 -4.37
N GLU A 53 4.25 5.12 -3.63
CA GLU A 53 3.52 5.29 -2.37
C GLU A 53 2.00 5.15 -2.55
N GLU A 54 1.44 5.79 -3.57
CA GLU A 54 0.01 5.70 -3.90
C GLU A 54 -0.39 4.24 -4.21
N ALA A 55 0.40 3.54 -5.03
CA ALA A 55 0.16 2.13 -5.33
C ALA A 55 0.22 1.24 -4.08
N LYS A 56 1.18 1.47 -3.17
CA LYS A 56 1.27 0.77 -1.88
C LYS A 56 0.04 1.00 -1.00
N MET A 57 -0.43 2.25 -0.94
CA MET A 57 -1.63 2.61 -0.18
C MET A 57 -2.85 1.83 -0.69
N TRP A 58 -3.05 1.76 -2.01
CA TRP A 58 -4.16 1.01 -2.58
C TRP A 58 -4.02 -0.51 -2.38
N ALA A 59 -2.82 -1.06 -2.51
CA ALA A 59 -2.57 -2.48 -2.27
C ALA A 59 -2.89 -2.90 -0.82
N THR A 60 -2.43 -2.13 0.16
CA THR A 60 -2.74 -2.38 1.58
C THR A 60 -4.21 -2.12 1.94
N SER A 61 -4.85 -1.16 1.26
CA SER A 61 -6.29 -0.90 1.39
C SER A 61 -7.13 -2.07 0.86
N ALA A 62 -6.71 -2.71 -0.23
CA ALA A 62 -7.38 -3.89 -0.77
C ALA A 62 -7.38 -5.05 0.24
N ILE A 63 -6.27 -5.26 0.95
CA ILE A 63 -6.21 -6.24 2.05
C ILE A 63 -7.13 -5.82 3.21
N SER A 64 -7.00 -4.57 3.66
CA SER A 64 -7.73 -4.07 4.83
C SER A 64 -9.25 -4.03 4.64
N ARG A 65 -9.74 -4.06 3.40
CA ARG A 65 -11.19 -4.08 3.09
C ARG A 65 -11.75 -5.48 2.84
N ASN A 66 -10.90 -6.47 2.58
CA ASN A 66 -11.34 -7.82 2.18
C ASN A 66 -10.91 -8.93 3.17
N LEU A 67 -9.86 -8.72 3.97
CA LEU A 67 -9.34 -9.70 4.95
C LEU A 67 -9.53 -9.19 6.38
N VAL A 68 -10.78 -8.89 6.70
CA VAL A 68 -11.22 -8.28 7.96
C VAL A 68 -11.85 -9.32 8.88
N THR A 69 -11.64 -9.17 10.18
CA THR A 69 -12.39 -9.95 11.17
C THR A 69 -13.82 -9.40 11.15
N ARG A 70 -14.80 -10.20 10.70
CA ARG A 70 -16.22 -9.83 10.69
C ARG A 70 -16.87 -10.04 12.04
#